data_AF-A0A1D1VVV9-F1
#
_entry.id   AF-A0A1D1VVV9-F1
#
_cell.length_a   1.000
_cell.length_b   1.000
_cell.length_c   1.000
_cell.angle_alpha   90.00
_cell.angle_beta   90.00
_cell.angle_gamma   90.00
#
_symmetry.space_group_name_H-M   'P 1'
#
loop_
_entity.id
_entity.type
_entity.pdbx_description
1 polymer ?
#
loop_
_entity_poly.entity_id
_entity_poly.type
_entity_poly.pdbx_seq_one_letter_code
_entity_poly.pdbx_strand_id
1 'polypeptide(L)'
;MADSSSSGLQDTTSGPEIIIIPLHEDWRYLEDCAKLLNSEWKRSMEARLHSLRKCSDRFPLSLVMVSTSERSHKVLGHSRLASIPGRSDDCYVESGMTIIQAFSFPDSG
;
A
#
# COMPACT_ATOMS: atom_id res chain seq x y z
N MET A 1 -2.61 -35.67 38.43
CA MET A 1 -2.30 -36.18 37.07
C MET A 1 -3.46 -35.76 36.19
N ALA A 2 -3.38 -34.84 35.25
CA ALA A 2 -2.25 -34.11 34.66
C ALA A 2 -2.60 -32.62 34.58
N ASP A 3 -1.59 -31.79 34.84
CA ASP A 3 -1.52 -30.42 34.37
C ASP A 3 -1.37 -30.42 32.85
N SER A 4 -2.01 -29.49 32.16
CA SER A 4 -1.69 -29.20 30.77
C SER A 4 -1.82 -27.71 30.60
N SER A 5 -0.76 -27.05 31.03
CA SER A 5 -0.37 -25.70 30.66
C SER A 5 -0.37 -25.60 29.13
N SER A 6 -1.42 -25.03 28.54
CA SER A 6 -1.37 -24.58 27.15
C SER A 6 -0.59 -23.27 27.11
N SER A 7 0.70 -23.47 26.90
CA SER A 7 1.71 -22.55 26.37
C SER A 7 1.13 -21.34 25.64
N GLY A 8 1.51 -20.17 26.14
CA GLY A 8 1.27 -18.89 25.49
C GLY A 8 1.88 -18.83 24.10
N LEU A 9 1.11 -18.26 23.19
CA LEU A 9 1.65 -17.50 22.08
C LEU A 9 1.01 -16.11 22.16
N GLN A 10 1.49 -15.32 23.13
CA GLN A 10 1.37 -13.88 23.02
C GLN A 10 2.35 -13.47 21.93
N ASP A 11 1.92 -13.49 20.67
CA ASP A 11 2.60 -12.70 19.65
C ASP A 11 2.16 -11.25 19.87
N THR A 12 2.65 -10.66 20.97
CA THR A 12 2.56 -9.22 21.25
C THR A 12 3.59 -8.51 20.38
N THR A 13 3.43 -8.64 19.07
CA THR A 13 4.00 -7.69 18.15
C THR A 13 2.84 -6.78 17.74
N SER A 14 2.42 -5.88 18.63
CA SER A 14 1.43 -4.83 18.32
C SER A 14 2.08 -3.75 17.43
N GLY A 15 2.72 -4.20 16.35
CA GLY A 15 3.22 -3.36 15.29
C GLY A 15 2.06 -2.95 14.39
N PRO A 16 2.22 -1.87 13.62
CA PRO A 16 1.27 -1.53 12.57
C PRO A 16 1.13 -2.71 11.60
N GLU A 17 -0.09 -3.22 11.44
CA GLU A 17 -0.37 -4.20 10.38
C GLU A 17 -0.31 -3.46 9.04
N ILE A 18 0.38 -4.05 8.06
CA ILE A 18 0.54 -3.46 6.74
C ILE A 18 -0.21 -4.32 5.76
N ILE A 19 -1.19 -3.73 5.10
CA ILE A 19 -1.98 -4.39 4.07
C ILE A 19 -1.77 -3.71 2.73
N ILE A 20 -1.79 -4.51 1.66
CA ILE A 20 -1.71 -4.01 0.29
C ILE A 20 -3.08 -4.24 -0.33
N ILE A 21 -3.70 -3.16 -0.79
CA ILE A 21 -5.04 -3.17 -1.37
C ILE A 21 -4.95 -2.64 -2.80
N PRO A 22 -5.58 -3.30 -3.79
CA PRO A 22 -5.75 -2.70 -5.09
C PRO A 22 -6.70 -1.50 -5.00
N LEU A 23 -6.26 -0.35 -5.50
CA LEU A 23 -6.94 0.94 -5.37
C LEU A 23 -8.37 0.93 -5.94
N HIS A 24 -8.63 0.08 -6.93
CA HIS A 24 -9.95 -0.02 -7.55
C HIS A 24 -11.00 -0.70 -6.65
N GLU A 25 -10.57 -1.48 -5.66
CA GLU A 25 -11.45 -2.08 -4.65
C GLU A 25 -11.81 -1.09 -3.54
N ASP A 26 -10.93 -0.12 -3.26
CA ASP A 26 -11.13 0.88 -2.21
C ASP A 26 -10.69 2.29 -2.61
N TRP A 27 -11.64 3.03 -3.18
CA TRP A 27 -11.43 4.42 -3.61
C TRP A 27 -11.26 5.42 -2.47
N ARG A 28 -11.43 5.02 -1.20
CA ARG A 28 -11.22 5.92 -0.05
C ARG A 28 -9.77 6.42 0.01
N TYR A 29 -8.82 5.60 -0.45
CA TYR A 29 -7.40 5.94 -0.48
C TYR A 29 -6.99 6.73 -1.75
N LEU A 30 -7.92 6.99 -2.68
CA LEU A 30 -7.63 7.66 -3.95
C LEU A 30 -7.04 9.05 -3.75
N GLU A 31 -7.64 9.84 -2.86
CA GLU A 31 -7.22 11.21 -2.60
C GLU A 31 -5.86 11.23 -1.88
N ASP A 32 -5.65 10.33 -0.92
CA ASP A 32 -4.38 10.19 -0.20
C ASP A 32 -3.25 9.75 -1.15
N CYS A 33 -3.53 8.82 -2.07
CA CYS A 33 -2.59 8.42 -3.12
C CYS A 33 -2.27 9.59 -4.06
N ALA A 34 -3.26 10.38 -4.44
CA ALA A 34 -3.06 11.55 -5.30
C ALA A 34 -2.21 12.61 -4.61
N LYS A 35 -2.45 12.88 -3.32
CA LYS A 35 -1.63 13.77 -2.48
C LYS A 35 -0.19 13.28 -2.38
N LEU A 36 0.00 11.98 -2.13
CA LEU A 36 1.29 11.31 -2.03
C LEU A 36 2.08 11.36 -3.35
N LEU A 37 1.43 11.09 -4.48
CA LEU A 37 2.08 11.25 -5.79
C LEU A 37 2.41 12.69 -6.12
N ASN A 38 1.62 13.64 -5.61
CA ASN A 38 1.82 15.06 -5.86
C ASN A 38 2.93 15.66 -4.97
N SER A 39 3.24 15.06 -3.82
CA SER A 39 4.37 15.48 -2.98
C SER A 39 5.71 15.17 -3.65
N GLU A 40 5.83 14.02 -4.33
CA GLU A 40 7.04 13.65 -5.07
C GLU A 40 7.12 14.32 -6.45
N TRP A 41 6.01 14.31 -7.19
CA TRP A 41 5.97 14.79 -8.57
C TRP A 41 4.80 15.75 -8.77
N LYS A 42 5.08 17.05 -8.59
CA LYS A 42 4.11 18.14 -8.71
C LYS A 42 3.40 18.13 -10.07
N ARG A 43 2.11 17.83 -10.04
CA ARG A 43 1.15 17.86 -11.17
C ARG A 43 -0.18 18.41 -10.65
N SER A 44 -1.14 18.69 -11.52
CA SER A 44 -2.49 19.03 -11.04
C SER A 44 -3.12 17.83 -10.32
N MET A 45 -3.83 18.11 -9.22
CA MET A 45 -4.49 17.09 -8.42
C MET A 45 -5.53 16.34 -9.27
N GLU A 46 -6.25 17.08 -10.12
CA GLU A 46 -7.23 16.55 -11.06
C GLU A 46 -6.59 15.58 -12.05
N ALA A 47 -5.39 15.87 -12.56
CA ALA A 47 -4.69 14.95 -13.46
C ALA A 47 -4.23 13.68 -12.73
N ARG A 48 -3.83 13.78 -11.46
CA ARG A 48 -3.49 12.62 -10.63
C ARG A 48 -4.71 11.75 -10.37
N LEU A 49 -5.80 12.34 -9.90
CA LEU A 49 -7.07 11.64 -9.67
C LEU A 49 -7.59 10.99 -10.96
N HIS A 50 -7.57 11.71 -12.08
CA HIS A 50 -7.99 11.17 -13.38
C HIS A 50 -7.11 9.99 -13.82
N SER A 51 -5.79 10.06 -13.61
CA SER A 51 -4.88 8.94 -13.92
C SER A 51 -5.13 7.74 -13.01
N LEU A 52 -5.28 7.96 -11.71
CA LEU A 52 -5.52 6.90 -10.73
C LEU A 52 -6.87 6.20 -10.96
N ARG A 53 -7.91 6.95 -11.37
CA ARG A 53 -9.22 6.39 -11.73
C ARG A 53 -9.22 5.49 -12.96
N LYS A 54 -8.14 5.49 -13.76
CA LYS A 54 -7.99 4.56 -14.89
C LYS A 54 -7.55 3.16 -14.45
N CYS A 55 -7.24 2.95 -13.16
CA CYS A 55 -6.93 1.60 -12.70
C CYS A 55 -8.19 0.72 -12.64
N SER A 56 -8.03 -0.56 -12.97
CA SER A 56 -9.11 -1.57 -13.00
C SER A 56 -8.60 -2.91 -12.48
N ASP A 57 -9.43 -3.96 -12.54
CA ASP A 57 -9.00 -5.35 -12.28
C ASP A 57 -7.93 -5.81 -13.29
N ARG A 58 -7.96 -5.21 -14.48
CA ARG A 58 -6.96 -5.33 -15.54
C ARG A 58 -5.94 -4.21 -15.46
N PHE A 59 -4.76 -4.51 -16.01
CA PHE A 59 -3.68 -3.53 -16.13
C PHE A 59 -4.14 -2.28 -16.89
N PRO A 60 -3.76 -1.07 -16.42
CA PRO A 60 -2.87 -0.79 -15.30
C PRO A 60 -3.54 -0.95 -13.93
N LEU A 61 -2.91 -1.71 -13.02
CA LEU A 61 -3.38 -1.93 -11.65
C LEU A 61 -2.64 -0.99 -10.69
N SER A 62 -3.36 -0.23 -9.88
CA SER A 62 -2.76 0.60 -8.83
C SER A 62 -2.90 -0.11 -7.48
N LEU A 63 -1.79 -0.30 -6.78
CA LEU A 63 -1.73 -0.89 -5.44
C LEU A 63 -1.41 0.20 -4.41
N VAL A 64 -2.09 0.12 -3.27
CA VAL A 64 -1.90 1.02 -2.13
C VAL A 64 -1.44 0.20 -0.94
N MET A 65 -0.36 0.65 -0.32
CA MET A 65 0.11 0.10 0.94
C MET A 65 -0.46 0.93 2.07
N VAL A 66 -1.26 0.31 2.93
CA VAL A 66 -1.92 0.96 4.06
C VAL A 66 -1.42 0.35 5.35
N SER A 67 -1.03 1.19 6.29
CA SER A 67 -0.82 0.78 7.68
C SER A 67 -2.15 0.88 8.42
N THR A 68 -2.58 -0.23 8.99
CA THR A 68 -3.70 -0.33 9.91
C THR A 68 -3.14 -0.39 11.33
N SER A 69 -3.31 0.71 12.06
CA SER A 69 -3.09 0.76 13.50
C SER A 69 -4.44 0.95 14.18
N GLU A 70 -4.54 0.55 15.46
CA GLU A 70 -5.74 0.69 16.31
C GLU A 70 -6.44 2.07 16.26
N ARG A 71 -5.74 3.12 15.79
CA ARG A 71 -6.26 4.49 15.71
C ARG A 71 -6.16 5.16 14.35
N SER A 72 -5.51 4.55 13.35
CA SER A 72 -5.35 5.21 12.05
C SER A 72 -5.12 4.24 10.89
N HIS A 73 -5.77 4.53 9.76
CA HIS A 73 -5.45 3.99 8.45
C HIS A 73 -4.58 5.03 7.73
N LYS A 74 -3.32 4.72 7.51
CA LYS A 74 -2.40 5.64 6.84
C LYS A 74 -1.85 5.01 5.57
N VAL A 75 -1.95 5.73 4.45
CA VAL A 75 -1.28 5.33 3.21
C VAL A 75 0.22 5.50 3.39
N LEU A 76 0.95 4.38 3.31
CA LEU A 76 2.41 4.32 3.39
C LEU A 76 3.06 4.52 2.02
N GLY A 77 2.38 4.03 0.98
CA GLY A 77 2.87 4.14 -0.39
C GLY A 77 1.85 3.73 -1.45
N HIS A 78 2.18 4.07 -2.69
CA HIS A 78 1.42 3.69 -3.88
C HIS A 78 2.38 3.10 -4.90
N SER A 79 1.95 2.05 -5.61
CA SER A 79 2.68 1.48 -6.75
C SER A 79 1.71 1.18 -7.89
N ARG A 80 2.18 1.29 -9.14
CA ARG A 80 1.36 0.95 -10.32
C ARG A 80 2.02 -0.21 -11.06
N LEU A 81 1.22 -1.20 -11.41
CA LEU A 81 1.58 -2.31 -12.28
C LEU A 81 0.97 -2.08 -13.66
N ALA A 82 1.73 -2.33 -14.72
CA ALA A 82 1.28 -2.27 -16.09
C ALA A 82 1.65 -3.57 -16.83
N SER A 83 0.76 -4.06 -17.70
CA SER A 83 1.03 -5.22 -18.54
C SER A 83 2.07 -4.91 -19.59
N ILE A 84 2.92 -5.88 -19.92
CA ILE A 84 3.85 -5.76 -21.05
C ILE A 84 3.15 -6.19 -22.34
N PRO A 85 3.09 -5.33 -23.38
CA PRO A 85 2.52 -5.72 -24.67
C PRO A 85 3.23 -6.95 -25.24
N GLY A 86 2.50 -8.02 -25.52
CA GLY A 86 3.03 -9.27 -26.06
C GLY A 86 3.47 -10.31 -25.03
N ARG A 87 3.34 -10.04 -23.72
CA ARG A 87 3.56 -11.01 -22.64
C ARG A 87 2.38 -10.94 -21.66
N SER A 88 1.51 -11.94 -21.71
CA SER A 88 0.30 -12.01 -20.87
C SER A 88 0.60 -12.24 -19.38
N ASP A 89 1.71 -12.92 -19.09
CA ASP A 89 2.09 -13.35 -17.74
C ASP A 89 3.11 -12.42 -17.07
N ASP A 90 3.65 -11.45 -17.82
CA ASP A 90 4.62 -10.50 -17.31
C ASP A 90 4.00 -9.10 -17.12
N CYS A 91 4.24 -8.50 -15.97
CA CYS A 91 3.89 -7.11 -15.69
C CYS A 91 5.15 -6.33 -15.27
N TYR A 92 5.17 -5.05 -15.61
CA TYR A 92 6.18 -4.13 -15.13
C TYR A 92 5.61 -3.24 -14.02
N VAL A 93 6.42 -2.98 -13.00
CA VAL A 93 6.11 -2.00 -11.95
C VAL A 93 6.46 -0.62 -12.47
N GLU A 94 5.45 0.14 -12.89
CA GLU A 94 5.62 1.54 -13.26
C GLU A 94 6.12 2.32 -12.02
N SER A 95 7.30 2.94 -12.17
CA SER A 95 8.16 3.52 -11.13
C SER A 95 7.58 4.75 -10.39
N GLY A 96 6.26 4.81 -10.20
CA GLY A 96 5.60 5.74 -9.28
C GLY A 96 5.58 5.24 -7.83
N MET A 97 6.58 4.45 -7.42
CA MET A 97 6.69 3.92 -6.05
C MET A 97 7.13 5.04 -5.11
N THR A 98 6.16 5.78 -4.60
CA THR A 98 6.39 6.74 -3.53
C THR A 98 6.15 6.03 -2.21
N ILE A 99 7.21 5.81 -1.44
CA ILE A 99 7.16 5.34 -0.05
C ILE A 99 7.51 6.55 0.82
N ILE A 100 6.58 7.06 1.63
CA ILE A 100 6.86 8.22 2.49
C ILE A 100 7.20 7.85 3.93
N GLN A 101 7.26 6.56 4.27
CA GLN A 101 7.75 6.13 5.58
C GLN A 101 9.01 5.29 5.43
N ALA A 102 10.16 5.93 5.68
CA ALA A 102 11.28 5.22 6.26
C ALA A 102 10.77 4.61 7.56
N PHE A 103 10.70 3.27 7.63
CA PHE A 103 10.56 2.58 8.90
C PHE A 103 11.76 2.98 9.74
N SER A 104 11.57 3.92 10.67
CA SER A 104 12.50 4.07 11.76
C SER A 104 12.24 2.86 12.65
N PHE A 105 12.93 1.76 12.36
CA PHE A 105 13.04 0.68 13.32
C PHE A 105 13.61 1.30 14.59
N PRO A 106 12.97 1.15 15.76
CA PRO A 106 13.62 1.54 16.99
C PRO A 106 14.93 0.76 17.06
N ASP A 107 16.05 1.49 17.07
CA ASP A 107 17.37 0.90 17.30
C ASP A 107 17.24 0.01 18.54
N SER A 108 17.40 -1.29 18.32
CA SER A 108 17.35 -2.28 19.39
C SER A 108 18.62 -2.08 20.21
N GLY A 109 18.48 -1.34 21.32
CA GLY A 109 19.52 -1.18 22.34
C GLY A 109 19.75 -2.45 23.13
#